data_AF-A0A8X6YDT1-F1
#
_entry.id   AF-A0A8X6YDT1-F1
#
_cell.length_a   1.000
_cell.length_b   1.000
_cell.length_c   1.000
_cell.angle_alpha   90.00
_cell.angle_beta   90.00
_cell.angle_gamma   90.00
#
_symmetry.space_group_name_H-M   'P 1'
#
loop_
_entity.id
_entity.type
_entity.pdbx_description
1 polymer ?
#
loop_
_entity_poly.entity_id
_entity_poly.type
_entity_poly.pdbx_seq_one_letter_code
_entity_poly.pdbx_strand_id
1 'polypeptide(L)'
;MGFLMLIKIMIPFLIVSCVLRAINVCLKVSPRALFLLILLMSDFLGLHFFFLVKDTGSWLDIGTSLSHFIISITIIIFIMLLYGLAWILTSVSLTVPSLKLKRHIL
;
A
#
# COMPACT_ATOMS: atom_id res chain seq x y z
N MET A 1 6.67 -8.71 -24.91
CA MET A 1 5.36 -8.79 -24.23
C MET A 1 5.42 -8.49 -22.73
N GLY A 2 6.52 -8.81 -22.02
CA GLY A 2 6.65 -8.52 -20.57
C GLY A 2 6.63 -7.03 -20.20
N PHE A 3 7.19 -6.13 -21.02
CA PHE A 3 7.23 -4.70 -20.71
C PHE A 3 5.84 -4.04 -20.58
N LEU A 4 4.91 -4.40 -21.47
CA LEU A 4 3.52 -3.91 -21.42
C LEU A 4 2.77 -4.42 -20.16
N MET A 5 3.05 -5.65 -19.73
CA MET A 5 2.52 -6.19 -18.47
C MET A 5 3.09 -5.47 -17.25
N LEU A 6 4.40 -5.18 -17.25
CA LEU A 6 5.05 -4.43 -16.18
C LEU A 6 4.45 -3.03 -16.01
N ILE A 7 4.22 -2.31 -17.11
CA ILE A 7 3.56 -0.99 -17.06
C ILE A 7 2.16 -1.11 -16.44
N LYS A 8 1.37 -2.11 -16.85
CA LYS A 8 0.02 -2.35 -16.30
C LYS A 8 0.05 -2.57 -14.78
N ILE A 9 1.08 -3.25 -14.29
CA ILE A 9 1.29 -3.48 -12.85
C ILE A 9 1.76 -2.19 -12.16
N MET A 10 2.62 -1.37 -12.78
CA MET A 10 3.17 -0.16 -12.18
C MET A 10 2.14 0.97 -12.00
N ILE A 11 1.14 1.08 -12.88
CA ILE A 11 0.10 2.13 -12.81
C ILE A 11 -0.60 2.18 -11.44
N PRO A 12 -1.15 1.08 -10.89
CA PRO A 12 -1.82 1.13 -9.58
C PRO A 12 -0.85 1.48 -8.43
N PHE A 13 0.40 1.02 -8.45
CA PHE A 13 1.40 1.41 -7.44
C PHE A 13 1.73 2.92 -7.50
N LEU A 14 1.83 3.48 -8.70
CA LEU A 14 2.03 4.91 -8.93
C LEU A 14 0.86 5.74 -8.39
N ILE A 15 -0.38 5.31 -8.64
CA ILE A 15 -1.57 6.00 -8.12
C ILE A 15 -1.60 5.94 -6.60
N VAL A 16 -1.39 4.76 -6.00
CA VAL A 16 -1.39 4.59 -4.53
C VAL A 16 -0.31 5.47 -3.88
N SER A 17 0.92 5.46 -4.42
CA SER A 17 2.01 6.31 -3.90
C SER A 17 1.72 7.81 -4.04
N CYS A 18 1.11 8.23 -5.14
CA CYS A 18 0.69 9.62 -5.35
C CYS A 18 -0.38 10.04 -4.33
N VAL A 19 -1.41 9.21 -4.11
CA VAL A 19 -2.47 9.46 -3.12
C VAL A 19 -1.91 9.52 -1.71
N LEU A 20 -1.04 8.58 -1.32
CA LEU A 20 -0.35 8.59 -0.03
C LEU A 20 0.47 9.87 0.16
N ARG A 21 1.18 10.33 -0.88
CA ARG A 21 1.93 11.58 -0.82
C ARG A 21 1.01 12.80 -0.71
N ALA A 22 -0.09 12.83 -1.46
CA ALA A 22 -1.09 13.90 -1.39
C ALA A 22 -1.71 13.98 0.02
N ILE A 23 -2.08 12.84 0.62
CA ILE A 23 -2.60 12.77 1.99
C ILE A 23 -1.56 13.28 2.99
N ASN A 24 -0.30 12.88 2.85
CA ASN A 24 0.79 13.39 3.69
C ASN A 24 0.95 14.91 3.60
N VAL A 25 0.91 15.47 2.39
CA VAL A 25 1.07 16.91 2.15
C VAL A 25 -0.14 17.70 2.67
N CYS A 26 -1.36 17.22 2.41
CA CYS A 26 -2.59 17.91 2.81
C CYS A 26 -2.87 17.82 4.31
N LEU A 27 -2.69 16.65 4.91
CA LEU A 27 -3.10 16.41 6.31
C LEU A 27 -1.94 16.44 7.32
N LYS A 28 -0.67 16.55 6.87
CA LYS A 28 0.54 16.53 7.73
C LYS A 28 0.48 15.47 8.82
N VAL A 29 0.00 14.28 8.46
CA VAL A 29 -0.37 13.23 9.41
C VAL A 29 0.86 12.53 9.94
N SER A 30 0.80 12.13 11.22
CA SER A 30 1.83 11.30 11.82
C SER A 30 1.92 9.93 11.10
N PRO A 31 3.10 9.26 11.10
CA PRO A 31 3.25 7.95 10.47
C PRO A 31 2.27 6.88 10.98
N ARG A 32 1.87 6.97 12.25
CA ARG A 32 0.85 6.09 12.85
C ARG A 32 -0.53 6.31 12.24
N ALA A 33 -0.91 7.55 11.99
CA ALA A 33 -2.19 7.89 11.38
C ALA A 33 -2.25 7.44 9.91
N LEU A 34 -1.14 7.52 9.17
CA LEU A 34 -1.05 6.98 7.82
C LEU A 34 -1.25 5.46 7.81
N PHE A 35 -0.59 4.75 8.72
CA PHE A 35 -0.76 3.30 8.84
C PHE A 35 -2.22 2.92 9.11
N LEU A 36 -2.87 3.60 10.07
CA LEU A 36 -4.28 3.37 10.38
C LEU A 36 -5.21 3.71 9.21
N LEU A 37 -4.90 4.75 8.43
CA LEU A 37 -5.68 5.11 7.25
C LEU A 37 -5.56 4.05 6.15
N ILE A 38 -4.35 3.55 5.90
CA ILE A 38 -4.13 2.45 4.93
C ILE A 38 -4.87 1.19 5.39
N LEU A 39 -4.84 0.88 6.70
CA LEU A 39 -5.59 -0.23 7.29
C LEU A 39 -7.09 -0.09 7.08
N LEU A 40 -7.66 1.07 7.41
CA LEU A 40 -9.09 1.32 7.22
C LEU A 40 -9.50 1.20 5.75
N MET A 41 -8.71 1.77 4.82
CA MET A 41 -8.99 1.67 3.38
C MET A 41 -8.88 0.23 2.87
N SER A 42 -7.99 -0.56 3.44
CA SER A 42 -7.81 -1.98 3.14
C SER A 42 -9.04 -2.79 3.55
N ASP A 43 -9.58 -2.55 4.75
CA ASP A 43 -10.80 -3.19 5.22
C ASP A 43 -12.01 -2.83 4.35
N PHE A 44 -12.13 -1.55 3.95
CA PHE A 44 -13.17 -1.09 3.03
C PHE A 44 -13.10 -1.81 1.68
N LEU A 45 -11.90 -1.98 1.12
CA LEU A 45 -11.72 -2.66 -0.16
C LEU A 45 -12.03 -4.16 -0.05
N GLY A 46 -11.66 -4.79 1.06
CA GLY A 46 -12.02 -6.18 1.37
C GLY A 46 -13.53 -6.36 1.42
N LEU A 47 -14.24 -5.49 2.14
CA LEU A 47 -15.71 -5.49 2.19
C LEU A 47 -16.33 -5.22 0.81
N HIS A 48 -15.80 -4.28 0.05
CA HIS A 48 -16.28 -3.98 -1.30
C HIS A 48 -16.24 -5.21 -2.20
N PHE A 49 -15.09 -5.90 -2.26
CA PHE A 49 -14.98 -7.11 -3.06
C PHE A 49 -15.77 -8.28 -2.48
N PHE A 50 -15.91 -8.37 -1.15
CA PHE A 50 -16.75 -9.37 -0.50
C PHE A 50 -18.21 -9.25 -0.97
N PHE A 51 -18.76 -8.03 -1.01
CA PHE A 51 -20.11 -7.80 -1.53
C PHE A 51 -20.23 -7.97 -3.06
N LEU A 52 -19.11 -7.93 -3.77
CA LEU A 52 -19.06 -8.12 -5.23
C LEU A 52 -18.89 -9.59 -5.64
N VAL A 53 -18.61 -10.49 -4.68
CA VAL A 53 -18.60 -11.94 -4.91
C VAL A 53 -20.00 -12.36 -5.37
N LYS A 54 -20.05 -13.13 -6.46
CA LYS A 54 -21.30 -13.64 -6.99
C LYS A 54 -21.46 -15.10 -6.64
N ASP A 55 -22.55 -15.40 -5.96
CA ASP A 55 -22.95 -16.78 -5.60
C ASP A 55 -23.86 -17.41 -6.67
N THR A 56 -24.25 -16.65 -7.69
CA THR A 56 -25.18 -17.06 -8.74
C THR A 56 -24.59 -16.83 -10.13
N GLY A 57 -24.67 -17.82 -11.01
CA GLY A 57 -24.17 -17.73 -12.39
C GLY A 57 -23.51 -19.03 -12.84
N SER A 58 -22.69 -18.95 -13.88
CA SER A 58 -21.88 -20.10 -14.29
C SER A 58 -20.79 -20.38 -13.24
N TRP A 59 -20.34 -21.63 -13.13
CA TRP A 59 -19.21 -22.00 -12.27
C TRP A 59 -17.94 -21.17 -12.54
N LEU A 60 -17.76 -20.72 -13.78
CA LEU A 60 -16.64 -19.85 -14.17
C LEU A 60 -16.78 -18.43 -13.59
N ASP A 61 -17.98 -17.85 -13.62
CA ASP A 61 -18.24 -16.51 -13.07
C ASP A 61 -18.09 -16.49 -11.55
N ILE A 62 -18.54 -17.57 -10.90
CA ILE A 62 -18.37 -17.76 -9.46
C ILE A 62 -16.87 -17.84 -9.12
N GLY A 63 -16.12 -18.69 -9.84
CA GLY A 63 -14.67 -18.84 -9.63
C GLY A 63 -13.86 -17.57 -9.92
N THR A 64 -14.23 -16.80 -10.93
CA THR A 64 -13.53 -15.55 -11.28
C THR A 64 -13.80 -14.44 -10.26
N SER A 65 -15.04 -14.29 -9.77
CA SER A 65 -15.34 -13.32 -8.72
C SER A 65 -14.62 -13.64 -7.40
N LEU A 66 -14.57 -14.93 -7.03
CA LEU A 66 -13.81 -15.39 -5.86
C LEU A 66 -12.30 -15.16 -6.03
N SER A 67 -11.76 -15.44 -7.22
CA SER A 67 -10.35 -15.19 -7.52
C SER A 67 -10.01 -13.70 -7.41
N HIS A 68 -10.87 -12.82 -7.93
CA HIS A 68 -10.69 -11.37 -7.82
C HIS A 68 -10.67 -10.90 -6.36
N PHE A 69 -11.54 -11.44 -5.52
CA PHE A 69 -11.56 -11.17 -4.08
C PHE A 69 -10.25 -11.58 -3.40
N ILE A 70 -9.80 -12.82 -3.61
CA ILE A 70 -8.57 -13.35 -3.00
C ILE A 70 -7.34 -12.58 -3.49
N ILE A 71 -7.25 -12.29 -4.79
CA ILE A 71 -6.14 -11.54 -5.38
C ILE A 71 -6.08 -10.13 -4.79
N SER A 72 -7.23 -9.46 -4.67
CA SER A 72 -7.32 -8.12 -4.09
C SER A 72 -6.81 -8.10 -2.64
N ILE A 73 -7.29 -9.02 -1.79
CA ILE A 73 -6.84 -9.14 -0.40
C ILE A 73 -5.35 -9.46 -0.31
N THR A 74 -4.85 -10.36 -1.15
CA THR A 74 -3.42 -10.74 -1.17
C THR A 74 -2.53 -9.54 -1.52
N ILE A 75 -2.93 -8.75 -2.54
CA ILE A 75 -2.20 -7.54 -2.94
C ILE A 75 -2.18 -6.51 -1.80
N ILE A 76 -3.29 -6.32 -1.11
CA ILE A 76 -3.41 -5.40 0.03
C ILE A 76 -2.45 -5.80 1.16
N ILE A 77 -2.45 -7.09 1.56
CA ILE A 77 -1.55 -7.61 2.60
C ILE A 77 -0.09 -7.42 2.18
N PHE A 78 0.23 -7.70 0.92
CA PHE A 78 1.58 -7.51 0.39
C PHE A 78 2.03 -6.04 0.45
N ILE A 79 1.16 -5.10 0.07
CA ILE A 79 1.44 -3.65 0.15
C ILE A 79 1.65 -3.22 1.62
N MET A 80 0.85 -3.73 2.55
CA MET A 80 1.04 -3.45 3.98
C MET A 80 2.40 -3.93 4.50
N LEU A 81 2.82 -5.13 4.11
CA LEU A 81 4.13 -5.66 4.46
C LEU A 81 5.25 -4.79 3.90
N LEU A 82 5.15 -4.37 2.63
CA LEU A 82 6.11 -3.46 2.02
C LEU A 82 6.16 -2.09 2.71
N TYR A 83 5.01 -1.54 3.12
CA TYR A 83 4.95 -0.29 3.87
C TYR A 83 5.62 -0.42 5.26
N GLY A 84 5.36 -1.52 5.97
CA GLY A 84 6.03 -1.83 7.23
C GLY A 84 7.54 -1.96 7.07
N LEU A 85 8.00 -2.69 6.04
CA LEU A 85 9.41 -2.81 5.70
C LEU A 85 10.05 -1.45 5.38
N ALA A 86 9.37 -0.62 4.58
CA ALA A 86 9.85 0.73 4.25
C ALA A 86 9.95 1.62 5.49
N TRP A 87 9.00 1.52 6.41
CA TRP A 87 9.03 2.25 7.68
C TRP A 87 10.19 1.79 8.56
N ILE A 88 10.40 0.47 8.71
CA ILE A 88 11.53 -0.08 9.46
C ILE A 88 12.85 0.42 8.84
N LEU A 89 13.03 0.28 7.54
CA LEU A 89 14.24 0.69 6.84
C LEU A 89 14.53 2.19 6.99
N THR A 90 13.50 3.03 6.89
CA THR A 90 13.61 4.49 7.06
C THR A 90 13.92 4.85 8.52
N SER A 91 13.32 4.16 9.49
CA SER A 91 13.58 4.38 10.92
C SER A 91 15.02 4.04 11.31
N VAL A 92 15.58 2.98 10.72
CA VAL A 92 17.00 2.61 10.89
C VAL A 92 17.91 3.68 10.29
N SER A 93 17.58 4.20 9.10
CA SER A 93 18.38 5.24 8.43
C SER A 93 18.38 6.59 9.17
N LEU A 94 17.29 6.96 9.86
CA LEU A 94 17.22 8.18 10.68
C LEU A 94 17.91 8.04 12.04
N THR A 95 18.15 6.82 12.52
CA THR A 95 18.87 6.55 13.78
C THR A 95 20.39 6.57 13.60
N VAL A 96 20.89 6.65 12.36
CA VAL A 96 22.30 6.94 12.11
C VAL A 96 22.54 8.38 12.59
N PRO A 97 23.26 8.60 13.71
CA PRO A 97 23.46 9.93 14.21
C PRO A 97 24.25 10.68 13.15
N SER A 98 23.66 11.73 12.59
CA SER A 98 24.42 12.73 11.85
C SER A 98 25.55 13.17 12.76
N LEU A 99 26.75 12.69 12.45
CA LEU A 99 27.98 13.03 13.15
C LEU A 99 27.99 14.56 13.27
N LYS A 100 27.88 15.01 14.53
CA LYS A 100 28.11 16.39 14.97
C LYS A 100 29.50 16.85 14.49
N LEU A 101 29.62 17.27 13.24
CA LEU A 101 30.83 17.91 12.70
C LEU A 101 30.59 19.40 12.45
N LYS A 102 29.85 20.06 13.35
CA LYS A 102 29.64 21.51 13.33
C LYS A 102 29.57 22.09 14.73
N ARG A 103 30.52 21.72 15.60
CA ARG A 103 30.68 22.37 16.93
C ARG A 103 32.14 22.47 17.40
N HIS A 104 33.11 22.43 16.48
CA HIS A 104 34.54 22.60 16.79
C HIS A 104 35.18 23.81 16.09
N ILE A 105 34.39 24.70 15.48
CA ILE A 105 34.86 25.94 14.84
C ILE A 105 34.16 27.17 15.46
N LEU A 106 34.07 27.19 16.79
CA LEU A 106 33.79 28.41 17.56
C LEU A 106 34.32 28.21 18.99
#